data_AF-A0A1G9TIX5-F1
#
_entry.id   AF-A0A1G9TIX5-F1
#
_cell.length_a   1.000
_cell.length_b   1.000
_cell.length_c   1.000
_cell.angle_alpha   90.00
_cell.angle_beta   90.00
_cell.angle_gamma   90.00
#
_symmetry.space_group_name_H-M   'P 1'
#
loop_
_entity.id
_entity.type
_entity.pdbx_description
1 polymer ?
#
loop_
_entity_poly.entity_id
_entity_poly.type
_entity_poly.pdbx_seq_one_letter_code
_entity_poly.pdbx_strand_id
1 'polypeptide(L)'
;MSASRQHPDTLPNGLSWADRAACRGYDLELFFSEAAANVAYVKRICKRCPVREECLAEGLRAEDGCRYGIYGGLTPAERTELAAESLRWQAKELLQAPPKPRTGRKPAKCGTRSAYQRHVKNGEPIDDACRAANTAADNRLRRTGTTKVLR
;
A
#
# COMPACT_ATOMS: atom_id res chain seq x y z
N MET A 1 24.18 -19.87 -0.46
CA MET A 1 24.66 -19.03 -1.57
C MET A 1 23.86 -17.74 -1.53
N SER A 2 24.38 -16.72 -0.85
CA SER A 2 23.67 -15.47 -0.60
C SER A 2 23.56 -14.64 -1.86
N ALA A 3 22.33 -14.24 -2.21
CA ALA A 3 22.08 -13.32 -3.31
C ALA A 3 22.72 -11.97 -3.01
N SER A 4 23.78 -11.63 -3.76
CA SER A 4 24.34 -10.29 -3.79
C SER A 4 23.23 -9.31 -4.17
N ARG A 5 22.87 -8.43 -3.25
CA ARG A 5 21.99 -7.29 -3.53
C ARG A 5 22.78 -6.36 -4.45
N GLN A 6 22.59 -6.50 -5.77
CA GLN A 6 23.16 -5.57 -6.73
C GLN A 6 22.44 -4.22 -6.56
N HIS A 7 23.17 -3.18 -6.11
CA HIS A 7 22.68 -1.81 -6.15
C HIS A 7 22.66 -1.34 -7.62
N PRO A 8 21.56 -0.72 -8.10
CA PRO A 8 21.38 -0.36 -9.50
C PRO A 8 22.16 0.91 -9.93
N ASP A 9 23.29 1.21 -9.29
CA ASP A 9 23.89 2.54 -9.26
C ASP A 9 25.05 2.75 -10.23
N THR A 10 25.03 2.15 -11.42
CA THR A 10 26.05 2.48 -12.44
C THR A 10 25.45 3.39 -13.48
N LEU A 11 25.77 4.69 -13.41
CA LEU A 11 25.53 5.61 -14.53
C LEU A 11 26.27 5.08 -15.77
N PRO A 12 25.88 5.48 -17.00
CA PRO A 12 26.49 4.99 -18.24
C PRO A 12 28.02 5.19 -18.36
N ASN A 13 28.61 6.01 -17.49
CA ASN A 13 30.03 6.33 -17.41
C ASN A 13 30.79 5.60 -16.29
N GLY A 14 30.17 4.63 -15.59
CA GLY A 14 30.81 3.87 -14.52
C GLY A 14 30.87 4.57 -13.16
N LEU A 15 30.34 5.79 -13.02
CA LEU A 15 30.25 6.49 -11.74
C LEU A 15 28.95 6.16 -11.02
N SER A 16 29.03 6.02 -9.69
CA SER A 16 27.85 5.93 -8.85
C SER A 16 27.23 7.32 -8.66
N TRP A 17 25.93 7.40 -8.41
CA TRP A 17 25.32 8.68 -8.02
C TRP A 17 25.99 9.25 -6.77
N ALA A 18 26.49 8.40 -5.87
CA ALA A 18 27.21 8.78 -4.66
C ALA A 18 28.52 9.54 -4.94
N ASP A 19 29.14 9.35 -6.11
CA ASP A 19 30.35 10.09 -6.49
C ASP A 19 30.08 11.59 -6.73
N ARG A 20 28.83 11.97 -7.00
CA ARG A 20 28.39 13.37 -7.15
C ARG A 20 27.84 13.97 -5.84
N ALA A 21 27.90 13.24 -4.73
CA ALA A 21 27.35 13.71 -3.46
C ALA A 21 28.15 14.89 -2.90
N ALA A 22 27.47 15.97 -2.53
CA ALA A 22 28.10 17.15 -1.92
C ALA A 22 28.74 16.85 -0.55
N CYS A 23 28.31 15.78 0.12
CA CYS A 23 28.89 15.31 1.38
C CYS A 23 30.13 14.41 1.18
N ARG A 24 30.54 14.12 -0.05
CA ARG A 24 31.73 13.30 -0.31
C ARG A 24 32.96 13.98 0.30
N GLY A 25 33.73 13.22 1.07
CA GLY A 25 34.95 13.71 1.75
C GLY A 25 34.71 14.35 3.12
N TYR A 26 33.47 14.44 3.59
CA TYR A 26 33.17 14.80 4.98
C TYR A 26 33.36 13.60 5.91
N ASP A 27 33.58 13.89 7.19
CA ASP A 27 33.61 12.87 8.24
C ASP A 27 32.23 12.19 8.38
N LEU A 28 32.24 10.86 8.39
CA LEU A 28 31.03 10.05 8.53
C LEU A 28 30.37 10.26 9.89
N GLU A 29 31.13 10.50 10.97
CA GLU A 29 30.56 10.67 12.32
C GLU A 29 29.54 11.82 12.37
N LEU A 30 29.72 12.86 11.55
CA LEU A 30 28.77 13.96 11.43
C LEU A 30 27.37 13.50 10.98
N PHE A 31 27.30 12.50 10.11
CA PHE A 31 26.06 11.99 9.53
C PHE A 31 25.36 10.97 10.42
N PHE A 32 26.06 10.42 11.42
CA PHE A 32 25.52 9.53 12.45
C PHE A 32 25.27 10.24 13.79
N SER A 33 25.67 11.51 13.91
CA SER A 33 25.49 12.29 15.13
C SER A 33 24.03 12.67 15.37
N GLU A 34 23.57 12.51 16.61
CA GLU A 34 22.25 12.97 17.08
C GLU A 34 22.29 14.41 17.61
N ALA A 35 23.47 15.02 17.74
CA ALA A 35 23.60 16.38 18.24
C ALA A 35 22.91 17.37 17.30
N ALA A 36 21.97 18.18 17.82
CA ALA A 36 21.14 19.06 17.02
C ALA A 36 21.93 20.00 16.09
N ALA A 37 23.09 20.49 16.54
CA ALA A 37 23.98 21.33 15.74
C ALA A 37 24.56 20.58 14.53
N ASN A 38 24.97 19.32 14.72
CA ASN A 38 25.48 18.47 13.64
C ASN A 38 24.37 18.08 12.68
N VAL A 39 23.19 17.71 13.18
CA VAL A 39 22.01 17.45 12.35
C VAL A 39 21.66 18.66 11.48
N ALA A 40 21.62 19.86 12.07
CA ALA A 40 21.35 21.09 11.33
C ALA A 40 22.44 21.43 10.30
N TYR A 41 23.71 21.12 10.61
CA TYR A 41 24.82 21.28 9.67
C TYR A 41 24.70 20.32 8.48
N VAL A 42 24.50 19.03 8.74
CA VAL A 42 24.31 18.02 7.70
C VAL A 42 23.11 18.34 6.82
N LYS A 43 21.98 18.77 7.41
CA LYS A 43 20.79 19.20 6.64
C LYS A 43 21.11 20.34 5.65
N ARG A 44 21.98 21.28 6.02
CA ARG A 44 22.41 22.35 5.11
C ARG A 44 23.24 21.82 3.93
N ILE A 45 24.11 20.83 4.17
CA ILE A 45 24.86 20.14 3.11
C ILE A 45 23.88 19.42 2.17
N CYS A 46 22.99 18.61 2.72
CA CYS A 46 22.02 17.84 1.95
C CYS A 46 21.10 18.72 1.10
N LYS A 47 20.70 19.91 1.59
CA LYS A 47 19.85 20.86 0.86
C LYS A 47 20.44 21.33 -0.47
N ARG A 48 21.77 21.29 -0.62
CA ARG A 48 22.50 21.69 -1.85
C ARG A 48 23.04 20.50 -2.64
N CYS A 49 22.79 19.27 -2.18
CA CYS A 49 23.34 18.07 -2.79
C CYS A 49 22.56 17.71 -4.07
N PRO A 50 23.23 17.52 -5.23
CA PRO A 50 22.55 17.25 -6.49
C PRO A 50 21.94 15.84 -6.57
N VAL A 51 22.30 14.94 -5.65
CA VAL A 51 21.84 13.54 -5.61
C VAL A 51 21.01 13.25 -4.36
N ARG A 52 20.31 14.27 -3.86
CA ARG A 52 19.53 14.20 -2.62
C ARG A 52 18.40 13.18 -2.72
N GLU A 53 17.75 13.09 -3.88
CA GLU A 53 16.61 12.20 -4.11
C GLU A 53 17.05 10.74 -4.18
N GLU A 54 18.10 10.44 -4.93
CA GLU A 54 18.71 9.10 -5.02
C GLU A 54 19.20 8.64 -3.64
N CYS A 55 19.87 9.53 -2.89
CA CYS A 55 20.31 9.27 -1.53
C CYS A 55 19.14 8.97 -0.57
N LEU A 56 18.05 9.73 -0.66
CA LEU A 56 16.87 9.48 0.17
C LEU A 56 16.19 8.17 -0.21
N ALA A 57 16.09 7.85 -1.50
CA ALA A 57 15.51 6.61 -1.99
C ALA A 57 16.25 5.39 -1.45
N GLU A 58 17.59 5.41 -1.46
CA GLU A 58 18.40 4.37 -0.83
C GLU A 58 18.20 4.29 0.68
N GLY A 59 18.16 5.45 1.37
CA GLY A 59 17.83 5.50 2.80
C GLY A 59 16.48 4.85 3.13
N LEU A 60 15.45 5.13 2.33
CA LEU A 60 14.11 4.54 2.49
C LEU A 60 14.08 3.04 2.17
N ARG A 61 14.85 2.56 1.18
CA ARG A 61 14.97 1.12 0.89
C ARG A 61 15.68 0.36 2.00
N ALA A 62 16.59 1.01 2.73
CA ALA A 62 17.35 0.41 3.82
C ALA A 62 16.64 0.44 5.19
N GLU A 63 15.49 1.12 5.32
CA GLU A 63 14.74 1.28 6.58
C GLU A 63 14.36 -0.06 7.25
N ASP A 64 14.17 -1.13 6.47
CA ASP A 64 13.83 -2.47 6.98
C ASP A 64 14.98 -3.17 7.75
N GLY A 65 16.20 -2.62 7.73
CA GLY A 65 17.37 -3.24 8.37
C GLY A 65 18.38 -2.31 9.05
N CYS A 66 18.54 -1.06 8.59
CA CYS A 66 19.52 -0.12 9.15
C CYS A 66 18.96 1.31 9.24
N ARG A 67 18.38 1.64 10.39
CA ARG A 67 17.71 2.93 10.68
C ARG A 67 18.64 3.99 11.27
N TYR A 68 19.86 4.09 10.78
CA TYR A 68 20.85 5.01 11.35
C TYR A 68 21.19 6.13 10.37
N GLY A 69 21.74 7.21 10.93
CA GLY A 69 22.28 8.32 10.18
C GLY A 69 21.29 9.12 9.32
N ILE A 70 21.81 10.14 8.67
CA ILE A 70 21.05 11.09 7.85
C ILE A 70 21.18 10.74 6.37
N TYR A 71 20.05 10.51 5.70
CA TYR A 71 19.96 10.23 4.26
C TYR A 71 19.09 11.28 3.59
N GLY A 72 19.56 11.87 2.49
CA GLY A 72 18.82 12.91 1.77
C GLY A 72 18.43 14.14 2.62
N GLY A 73 19.11 14.34 3.76
CA GLY A 73 18.80 15.38 4.74
C GLY A 73 17.68 15.04 5.73
N LEU A 74 17.24 13.77 5.80
CA LEU A 74 16.26 13.30 6.76
C LEU A 74 16.93 12.39 7.80
N THR A 75 16.61 12.65 9.07
CA THR A 75 16.97 11.75 10.18
C THR A 75 16.17 10.44 10.10
N PRO A 76 16.56 9.38 10.84
CA PRO A 76 15.79 8.14 10.87
C PRO A 76 14.33 8.34 11.29
N ALA A 77 14.09 9.19 12.29
CA ALA A 77 12.74 9.52 12.75
C ALA A 77 11.92 10.22 11.64
N GLU A 78 12.53 11.15 10.91
CA GLU A 78 11.86 11.84 9.80
C GLU A 78 11.57 10.89 8.63
N ARG A 79 12.47 9.94 8.33
CA ARG A 79 12.21 8.91 7.31
C ARG A 79 11.11 7.94 7.73
N THR A 80 11.08 7.56 9.01
CA THR A 80 10.00 6.73 9.57
C THR A 80 8.65 7.42 9.43
N GLU A 81 8.55 8.70 9.79
CA GLU A 81 7.29 9.44 9.64
C GLU A 81 6.89 9.60 8.18
N LEU A 82 7.86 9.86 7.28
CA LEU A 82 7.59 9.94 5.83
C LEU A 82 7.04 8.61 5.28
N ALA A 83 7.63 7.48 5.68
CA ALA A 83 7.16 6.15 5.30
C ALA A 83 5.77 5.86 5.87
N ALA A 84 5.53 6.20 7.15
CA ALA A 84 4.24 6.04 7.80
C ALA A 84 3.15 6.89 7.13
N GLU A 85 3.45 8.14 6.79
CA GLU A 85 2.51 9.03 6.10
C GLU A 85 2.17 8.50 4.70
N SER A 86 3.16 8.01 3.95
CA SER A 86 2.92 7.36 2.67
C SER A 86 2.01 6.14 2.80
N LEU A 87 2.23 5.29 3.81
CA LEU A 87 1.37 4.14 4.09
C LEU A 87 -0.04 4.54 4.52
N ARG A 88 -0.19 5.59 5.34
CA ARG A 88 -1.50 6.13 5.74
C ARG A 88 -2.27 6.63 4.52
N TRP A 89 -1.60 7.33 3.61
CA TRP A 89 -2.23 7.85 2.40
C TRP A 89 -2.66 6.70 1.48
N GLN A 90 -1.80 5.71 1.25
CA GLN A 90 -2.14 4.50 0.48
C GLN A 90 -3.30 3.73 1.13
N ALA A 91 -3.30 3.56 2.46
CA ALA A 91 -4.38 2.90 3.18
C ALA A 91 -5.70 3.68 3.06
N LYS A 92 -5.66 5.01 3.17
CA LYS A 92 -6.82 5.88 2.97
C LYS A 92 -7.37 5.75 1.55
N GLU A 93 -6.50 5.75 0.54
CA GLU A 93 -6.88 5.55 -0.85
C GLU A 93 -7.55 4.19 -1.07
N LEU A 94 -6.99 3.12 -0.50
CA LEU A 94 -7.58 1.77 -0.56
C LEU A 94 -8.94 1.69 0.16
N LEU A 95 -9.09 2.36 1.30
CA LEU A 95 -10.36 2.41 2.04
C LEU A 95 -11.43 3.22 1.31
N GLN A 96 -11.03 4.26 0.57
CA GLN A 96 -11.92 5.10 -0.22
C GLN A 96 -12.18 4.55 -1.62
N ALA A 97 -11.44 3.52 -2.05
CA ALA A 97 -11.62 2.90 -3.35
C ALA A 97 -13.03 2.29 -3.46
N PRO A 98 -13.77 2.55 -4.55
CA PRO A 98 -15.06 1.91 -4.76
C PRO A 98 -14.89 0.39 -4.81
N PRO A 99 -15.86 -0.39 -4.30
CA PRO A 99 -15.79 -1.84 -4.38
C PRO A 99 -15.65 -2.24 -5.85
N LYS A 100 -14.70 -3.14 -6.14
CA LYS A 100 -14.46 -3.62 -7.51
C LYS A 100 -15.80 -4.04 -8.13
N PRO A 101 -16.14 -3.54 -9.35
CA PRO A 101 -17.40 -3.90 -9.97
C PRO A 101 -17.48 -5.41 -10.12
N ARG A 102 -18.64 -5.98 -9.79
CA ARG A 102 -18.91 -7.41 -9.97
C ARG A 102 -19.12 -7.70 -11.46
N THR A 103 -18.06 -7.60 -12.26
CA THR A 103 -18.12 -7.87 -13.69
C THR A 103 -18.28 -9.37 -13.94
N GLY A 104 -19.08 -9.73 -14.96
CA GLY A 104 -19.20 -11.11 -15.46
C GLY A 104 -20.18 -12.04 -14.73
N ARG A 105 -20.76 -11.68 -13.59
CA ARG A 105 -21.83 -12.49 -12.99
C ARG A 105 -23.16 -12.17 -13.67
N LYS A 106 -23.64 -13.09 -14.52
CA LYS A 106 -25.01 -13.02 -15.07
C LYS A 106 -26.02 -12.95 -13.91
N PRO A 107 -27.08 -12.13 -14.00
CA PRO A 107 -28.11 -12.08 -12.98
C PRO A 107 -28.72 -13.46 -12.77
N ALA A 108 -29.08 -13.77 -11.52
CA ALA A 108 -29.74 -15.02 -11.21
C ALA A 108 -31.06 -15.10 -11.99
N LYS A 109 -31.31 -16.25 -12.62
CA LYS A 109 -32.58 -16.51 -13.31
C LYS A 109 -33.71 -16.51 -12.28
N CYS A 110 -34.89 -16.05 -12.70
CA CYS A 110 -36.12 -16.11 -11.92
C CYS A 110 -36.38 -17.54 -11.40
N GLY A 111 -37.07 -17.65 -10.26
CA GLY A 111 -37.23 -18.92 -9.55
C GLY A 111 -36.13 -19.25 -8.55
N THR A 112 -35.28 -18.28 -8.20
CA THR A 112 -34.24 -18.43 -7.16
C THR A 112 -34.39 -17.35 -6.08
N ARG A 113 -33.95 -17.63 -4.83
CA ARG A 113 -33.92 -16.62 -3.76
C ARG A 113 -33.09 -15.39 -4.15
N SER A 114 -32.00 -15.59 -4.89
CA SER A 114 -31.17 -14.49 -5.38
C SER A 114 -31.89 -13.63 -6.44
N ALA A 115 -32.75 -14.23 -7.26
CA ALA A 115 -33.60 -13.46 -8.19
C ALA A 115 -34.69 -12.68 -7.45
N TYR A 116 -35.32 -13.26 -6.42
CA TYR A 116 -36.24 -12.54 -5.54
C TYR A 116 -35.58 -11.31 -4.89
N GLN A 117 -34.40 -11.49 -4.29
CA GLN A 117 -33.64 -10.39 -3.68
C GLN A 117 -33.27 -9.29 -4.67
N ARG A 118 -32.98 -9.65 -5.93
CA ARG A 118 -32.73 -8.67 -7.00
C ARG A 118 -33.97 -7.84 -7.29
N HIS A 119 -35.15 -8.46 -7.43
CA HIS A 119 -36.39 -7.71 -7.67
C HIS A 119 -36.68 -6.72 -6.54
N VAL A 120 -36.55 -7.16 -5.28
CA VAL A 120 -36.69 -6.29 -4.10
C VAL A 120 -35.70 -5.13 -4.14
N LYS A 121 -34.42 -5.41 -4.42
CA LYS A 121 -33.37 -4.38 -4.49
C LYS A 121 -33.63 -3.34 -5.59
N ASN A 122 -34.14 -3.78 -6.74
CA ASN A 122 -34.35 -2.93 -7.90
C ASN A 122 -35.75 -2.28 -7.94
N GLY A 123 -36.66 -2.65 -7.03
CA GLY A 123 -38.06 -2.20 -7.07
C GLY A 123 -38.85 -2.76 -8.26
N GLU A 124 -38.42 -3.89 -8.82
CA GLU A 124 -39.08 -4.54 -9.94
C GLU A 124 -40.28 -5.39 -9.47
N PRO A 125 -41.32 -5.58 -10.31
CA PRO A 125 -42.37 -6.55 -10.03
C PRO A 125 -41.78 -7.94 -9.81
N ILE A 126 -42.12 -8.55 -8.67
CA ILE A 126 -41.68 -9.89 -8.31
C ILE A 126 -42.60 -10.90 -9.00
N ASP A 127 -42.07 -11.92 -9.67
CA ASP A 127 -42.86 -13.02 -10.22
C ASP A 127 -43.17 -14.13 -9.18
N ASP A 128 -44.12 -15.00 -9.52
CA ASP A 128 -44.54 -16.10 -8.63
C ASP A 128 -43.43 -17.10 -8.36
N ALA A 129 -42.58 -17.38 -9.35
CA ALA A 129 -41.46 -18.31 -9.20
C ALA A 129 -40.45 -17.78 -8.15
N CYS A 130 -40.16 -16.48 -8.17
CA CYS A 130 -39.28 -15.82 -7.22
C CYS A 130 -39.91 -15.75 -5.83
N ARG A 131 -41.21 -15.44 -5.71
CA ARG A 131 -41.95 -15.52 -4.43
C ARG A 131 -41.88 -16.92 -3.83
N ALA A 132 -42.21 -17.94 -4.61
CA ALA A 132 -42.17 -19.33 -4.18
C ALA A 132 -40.76 -19.76 -3.77
N ALA A 133 -39.74 -19.38 -4.52
CA ALA A 133 -38.34 -19.66 -4.19
C ALA A 133 -37.89 -19.02 -2.88
N ASN A 134 -38.33 -17.80 -2.59
CA ASN A 134 -38.05 -17.16 -1.30
C ASN A 134 -38.74 -17.90 -0.15
N THR A 135 -40.04 -18.18 -0.27
CA THR A 135 -40.81 -18.96 0.72
C THR A 135 -40.19 -20.33 0.99
N ALA A 136 -39.80 -21.06 -0.06
CA ALA A 136 -39.14 -22.35 0.06
C ALA A 136 -37.81 -22.25 0.82
N ALA A 137 -37.02 -21.20 0.57
CA ALA A 137 -35.77 -20.97 1.26
C ALA A 137 -35.97 -20.55 2.73
N ASP A 138 -37.01 -19.76 3.05
CA ASP A 138 -37.36 -19.42 4.44
C ASP A 138 -37.84 -20.64 5.23
N ASN A 139 -38.68 -21.48 4.61
CA ASN A 139 -39.09 -22.75 5.21
C ASN A 139 -37.90 -23.69 5.46
N ARG A 140 -36.94 -23.72 4.53
CA ARG A 140 -35.70 -24.49 4.71
C ARG A 140 -34.87 -23.95 5.88
N LEU A 141 -34.73 -22.64 5.98
CA LEU A 141 -34.02 -21.99 7.09
C LEU A 141 -34.63 -22.38 8.44
N ARG A 142 -35.96 -22.32 8.56
CA ARG A 142 -36.66 -22.72 9.79
C ARG A 142 -36.46 -24.19 10.15
N ARG A 143 -36.38 -25.08 9.16
CA ARG A 143 -36.26 -26.53 9.38
C ARG A 143 -34.82 -27.01 9.61
N THR A 144 -33.85 -26.39 8.95
CA THR A 144 -32.47 -26.92 8.84
C THR A 144 -31.40 -25.96 9.33
N GLY A 145 -31.76 -24.74 9.73
CA GLY A 145 -30.81 -23.69 10.09
C GLY A 145 -30.07 -23.06 8.89
N THR A 146 -30.37 -23.45 7.65
CA THR A 146 -29.74 -22.89 6.44
C THR A 146 -30.73 -22.60 5.31
N THR A 147 -30.45 -21.56 4.53
CA THR A 147 -31.20 -21.23 3.30
C THR A 147 -30.70 -21.99 2.07
N LYS A 148 -29.53 -22.64 2.17
CA LYS A 148 -28.90 -23.36 1.05
C LYS A 148 -29.55 -24.71 0.83
N VAL A 149 -29.70 -25.10 -0.44
CA VAL A 149 -30.07 -26.46 -0.79
C VAL A 149 -28.90 -27.38 -0.49
N LEU A 150 -28.97 -28.13 0.61
CA LEU A 150 -28.04 -29.22 0.89
C LEU A 150 -28.31 -30.31 -0.16
N ARG A 151 -27.25 -30.70 -0.87
CA ARG A 151 -27.27 -31.79 -1.86
C ARG A 151 -26.84 -33.08 -1.17
#